data_AF-A0A1F5X2P7-F1
#
_entry.id   AF-A0A1F5X2P7-F1
#
_cell.length_a   1.000
_cell.length_b   1.000
_cell.length_c   1.000
_cell.angle_alpha   90.00
_cell.angle_beta   90.00
_cell.angle_gamma   90.00
#
_symmetry.space_group_name_H-M   'P 1'
#
loop_
_entity.id
_entity.type
_entity.pdbx_description
1 polymer ?
#
loop_
_entity_poly.entity_id
_entity_poly.type
_entity_poly.pdbx_seq_one_letter_code
_entity_poly.pdbx_strand_id
1 'polypeptide(L)'
;MPITKSAKKAERKSLKNRERNLERKNSLAKTLKNFSRLAKAKKIDEAKSYFPQVQKALDKAVKQGIIKGNTSSRKKSRFSRMIKI
;
A
#
# COMPACT_ATOMS: atom_id res chain seq x y z
N MET A 1 -15.45 -23.41 -13.49
CA MET A 1 -16.12 -22.65 -14.57
C MET A 1 -17.46 -22.13 -14.06
N PRO A 2 -17.77 -20.84 -14.25
CA PRO A 2 -19.08 -20.32 -13.87
C PRO A 2 -20.17 -20.88 -14.77
N ILE A 3 -21.17 -21.51 -14.15
CA ILE A 3 -22.27 -22.18 -14.85
C ILE A 3 -23.35 -21.17 -15.26
N THR A 4 -23.72 -20.26 -14.35
CA THR A 4 -24.78 -19.27 -14.57
C THR A 4 -24.26 -18.01 -15.28
N LYS A 5 -25.15 -17.31 -16.01
CA LYS A 5 -24.83 -16.04 -16.71
C LYS A 5 -24.31 -14.97 -15.73
N SER A 6 -24.87 -14.90 -14.53
CA SER A 6 -24.43 -13.99 -13.47
C SER A 6 -23.01 -14.31 -12.98
N ALA A 7 -22.68 -15.58 -12.79
CA ALA A 7 -21.36 -16.00 -12.36
C ALA A 7 -20.28 -15.70 -13.42
N LYS A 8 -20.58 -15.89 -14.72
CA LYS A 8 -19.67 -15.50 -15.82
C LYS A 8 -19.40 -14.00 -15.85
N LYS A 9 -20.40 -13.17 -15.52
CA LYS A 9 -20.23 -11.72 -15.37
C LYS A 9 -19.40 -11.36 -14.14
N ALA A 10 -19.63 -12.04 -13.02
CA ALA A 10 -18.88 -11.84 -11.78
C ALA A 10 -17.39 -12.17 -11.95
N GLU A 11 -17.06 -13.25 -12.65
CA GLU A 11 -15.67 -13.63 -12.96
C GLU A 11 -14.95 -12.54 -13.77
N ARG A 12 -15.57 -12.05 -14.85
CA ARG A 12 -15.02 -10.92 -15.64
C ARG A 12 -14.79 -9.67 -14.79
N LYS A 13 -15.73 -9.33 -13.90
CA LYS A 13 -15.59 -8.20 -12.97
C LYS A 13 -14.46 -8.44 -11.97
N SER A 14 -14.32 -9.66 -11.47
CA SER A 14 -13.28 -10.06 -10.52
C SER A 14 -11.88 -9.89 -11.13
N LEU A 15 -11.67 -10.36 -12.36
CA LEU A 15 -10.38 -10.22 -13.05
C LEU A 15 -9.98 -8.75 -13.22
N LYS A 16 -10.90 -7.89 -13.70
CA LYS A 16 -10.65 -6.44 -13.83
C LYS A 16 -10.37 -5.76 -12.49
N ASN A 17 -11.04 -6.19 -11.42
CA ASN A 17 -10.77 -5.65 -10.08
C ASN A 17 -9.42 -6.13 -9.54
N ARG A 18 -9.06 -7.39 -9.80
CA ARG A 18 -7.79 -7.98 -9.38
C ARG A 18 -6.62 -7.23 -9.99
N GLU A 19 -6.65 -6.96 -11.29
CA GLU A 19 -5.61 -6.21 -12.00
C GLU A 19 -5.38 -4.83 -11.37
N ARG A 20 -6.44 -4.03 -11.22
CA ARG A 20 -6.36 -2.70 -10.59
C ARG A 20 -5.85 -2.76 -9.15
N ASN A 21 -6.26 -3.76 -8.38
CA ASN A 21 -5.80 -3.93 -6.99
C ASN A 21 -4.33 -4.34 -6.93
N LEU A 22 -3.87 -5.16 -7.88
CA LEU A 22 -2.49 -5.63 -7.98
C LEU A 22 -1.54 -4.47 -8.29
N GLU A 23 -1.89 -3.61 -9.25
CA GLU A 23 -1.12 -2.40 -9.56
C GLU A 23 -0.94 -1.50 -8.34
N ARG A 24 -2.04 -1.20 -7.62
CA ARG A 24 -2.00 -0.33 -6.45
C ARG A 24 -1.22 -0.96 -5.29
N LYS A 25 -1.35 -2.27 -5.10
CA LYS A 25 -0.56 -3.02 -4.11
C LYS A 25 0.93 -2.98 -4.44
N ASN A 26 1.29 -3.13 -5.71
CA ASN A 26 2.67 -3.04 -6.17
C ASN A 26 3.25 -1.64 -6.00
N SER A 27 2.48 -0.61 -6.36
CA SER A 27 2.88 0.79 -6.13
C SER A 27 3.17 1.07 -4.65
N LEU A 28 2.28 0.63 -3.76
CA LEU A 28 2.49 0.74 -2.32
C LEU A 28 3.72 -0.05 -1.84
N ALA A 29 3.92 -1.27 -2.35
CA ALA A 29 5.10 -2.06 -2.00
C ALA A 29 6.41 -1.37 -2.44
N LYS A 30 6.41 -0.72 -3.61
CA LYS A 30 7.55 0.08 -4.10
C LYS A 30 7.84 1.27 -3.20
N THR A 31 6.84 2.07 -2.81
CA THR A 31 7.05 3.22 -1.93
C THR A 31 7.58 2.79 -0.56
N LEU A 32 7.05 1.69 0.00
CA LEU A 32 7.56 1.12 1.26
C LEU A 32 8.98 0.59 1.15
N LYS A 33 9.34 -0.08 0.04
CA LYS A 33 10.72 -0.54 -0.21
C LYS A 33 11.68 0.65 -0.32
N ASN A 34 11.29 1.70 -1.02
CA ASN A 34 12.11 2.91 -1.15
C ASN A 34 12.38 3.55 0.21
N PHE A 35 11.34 3.72 1.03
CA PHE A 35 11.48 4.20 2.40
C PHE A 35 12.39 3.30 3.24
N SER A 36 12.18 1.97 3.17
CA SER A 36 13.02 1.02 3.91
C SER A 36 14.49 1.07 3.46
N ARG A 37 14.76 1.30 2.17
CA ARG A 37 16.12 1.47 1.65
C ARG A 37 16.77 2.75 2.17
N LEU A 38 16.05 3.86 2.17
CA LEU A 38 16.53 5.14 2.73
C LEU A 38 16.81 5.03 4.24
N ALA A 39 15.91 4.37 4.98
CA ALA A 39 16.09 4.12 6.40
C ALA A 39 17.30 3.22 6.70
N LYS A 40 17.52 2.17 5.89
CA LYS A 40 18.71 1.30 6.00
C LYS A 40 20.00 2.02 5.64
N ALA A 41 19.96 2.94 4.67
CA ALA A 41 21.09 3.76 4.27
C ALA A 41 21.45 4.87 5.29
N LYS A 42 20.79 4.92 6.46
CA LYS A 42 20.99 5.93 7.53
C LYS A 42 20.82 7.38 7.07
N LYS A 43 20.13 7.61 5.95
CA LYS A 43 19.82 8.95 5.45
C LYS A 43 18.56 9.50 6.10
N ILE A 44 18.71 9.94 7.35
CA ILE A 44 17.58 10.31 8.22
C ILE A 44 16.80 11.49 7.65
N ASP A 45 17.48 12.52 7.13
CA ASP A 45 16.80 13.74 6.61
C ASP A 45 16.03 13.48 5.32
N GLU A 46 16.58 12.69 4.40
CA GLU A 46 15.86 12.26 3.20
C GLU A 46 14.66 11.37 3.55
N ALA A 47 14.80 10.51 4.56
CA ALA A 47 13.71 9.65 5.02
C ALA A 47 12.58 10.44 5.71
N LYS A 48 12.91 11.50 6.45
CA LYS A 48 11.93 12.44 7.03
C LYS A 48 11.13 13.16 5.94
N SER A 49 11.80 13.67 4.92
CA SER A 49 11.14 14.32 3.78
C SER A 49 10.28 13.37 2.96
N TYR A 50 10.64 12.09 2.90
CA TYR A 50 9.88 11.06 2.19
C TYR A 50 8.69 10.50 3.00
N PHE A 51 8.69 10.68 4.32
CA PHE A 51 7.67 10.12 5.22
C PHE A 51 6.23 10.61 4.93
N PRO A 52 5.97 11.92 4.67
CA PRO A 52 4.64 12.39 4.29
C PRO A 52 4.08 11.70 3.05
N GLN A 53 4.94 11.38 2.07
CA GLN A 53 4.53 10.66 0.86
C GLN A 53 4.13 9.22 1.17
N VAL A 54 4.87 8.55 2.06
CA VAL A 54 4.55 7.20 2.53
C VAL A 54 3.23 7.20 3.30
N GLN A 55 3.03 8.18 4.18
CA GLN A 55 1.79 8.32 4.95
C GLN A 55 0.59 8.53 4.05
N LYS A 56 0.70 9.44 3.06
CA LYS A 56 -0.34 9.67 2.04
C LYS A 56 -0.64 8.42 1.23
N ALA A 57 0.38 7.64 0.86
CA ALA A 57 0.19 6.40 0.12
C ALA A 57 -0.54 5.33 0.96
N LEU A 58 -0.20 5.21 2.25
CA LEU A 58 -0.87 4.30 3.18
C LEU A 58 -2.35 4.69 3.38
N ASP A 59 -2.63 5.98 3.56
CA ASP A 59 -4.00 6.47 3.78
C ASP A 59 -4.88 6.33 2.54
N LYS A 60 -4.32 6.61 1.35
CA LYS A 60 -5.03 6.33 0.09
C LYS A 60 -5.33 4.85 -0.09
N ALA A 61 -4.43 3.96 0.31
CA ALA A 61 -4.66 2.52 0.23
C ALA A 61 -5.73 2.03 1.20
N VAL A 62 -5.89 2.69 2.36
CA VAL A 62 -7.03 2.45 3.26
C VAL A 62 -8.33 2.93 2.64
N LYS A 63 -8.38 4.16 2.10
CA LYS A 63 -9.56 4.71 1.44
C LYS A 63 -10.04 3.83 0.28
N GLN A 64 -9.10 3.23 -0.46
CA GLN A 64 -9.38 2.33 -1.58
C GLN A 64 -9.69 0.89 -1.16
N GLY A 65 -9.67 0.57 0.14
CA GLY A 65 -10.00 -0.75 0.67
C GLY A 65 -8.93 -1.83 0.42
N ILE A 66 -7.72 -1.45 0.02
CA ILE A 66 -6.61 -2.39 -0.26
C ILE A 66 -6.03 -2.93 1.05
N ILE A 67 -5.95 -2.06 2.06
CA ILE A 67 -5.38 -2.35 3.38
C ILE A 67 -6.38 -1.89 4.45
N LYS A 68 -6.50 -2.64 5.55
CA LYS A 68 -7.31 -2.26 6.70
C LYS A 68 -6.68 -1.09 7.47
N GLY A 69 -7.49 -0.23 8.08
CA GLY A 69 -7.03 0.91 8.87
C GLY A 69 -5.95 0.53 9.89
N ASN A 70 -6.19 -0.55 10.65
CA ASN A 70 -5.24 -1.04 11.67
C ASN A 70 -3.86 -1.37 11.08
N THR A 71 -3.80 -1.92 9.87
CA THR A 71 -2.54 -2.24 9.21
C THR A 71 -1.79 -0.97 8.77
N SER A 72 -2.51 0.06 8.35
CA SER A 72 -1.93 1.39 8.07
C SER A 72 -1.34 2.00 9.35
N SER A 73 -2.13 2.05 10.44
CA SER A 73 -1.70 2.61 11.73
C SER A 73 -0.47 1.90 12.28
N ARG A 74 -0.44 0.55 12.25
CA ARG A 74 0.75 -0.23 12.67
C ARG A 74 1.99 0.11 11.86
N LYS A 75 1.85 0.29 10.54
CA LYS A 75 2.98 0.65 9.67
C LYS A 75 3.48 2.06 9.94
N LYS A 76 2.59 3.04 10.09
CA LYS A 76 2.97 4.42 10.45
C LYS A 76 3.74 4.45 11.77
N SER A 77 3.21 3.80 12.82
CA SER A 77 3.87 3.73 14.13
C SER A 77 5.27 3.11 14.05
N ARG A 78 5.43 1.99 13.32
CA ARG A 78 6.75 1.36 13.14
C ARG A 78 7.74 2.24 12.38
N PHE A 79 7.29 2.94 11.34
CA PHE A 79 8.15 3.83 10.57
C PHE A 79 8.53 5.10 11.33
N SER A 80 7.61 5.65 12.11
CA SER A 80 7.87 6.77 13.03
C SER A 80 8.98 6.40 14.03
N ARG A 81 8.82 5.25 14.69
CA ARG A 81 9.82 4.71 15.63
C ARG A 81 11.20 4.50 14.99
N MET A 82 11.24 4.09 13.72
CA MET A 82 12.49 3.86 12.99
C MET A 82 13.24 5.17 12.69
N ILE A 83 12.52 6.28 12.48
CA ILE A 83 13.11 7.61 12.22
C ILE A 83 13.25 8.44 13.51
N LYS A 84 12.80 7.90 14.66
CA LYS A 84 12.66 8.64 15.94
C LYS A 84 11.88 9.95 15.74
N ILE A 85 10.78 9.85 14.98
CA ILE A 85 9.69 10.83 14.97
C ILE A 85 8.54 10.25 15.78
#